data_AF-A0A3D0S6C7-F1
#
_entry.id   AF-A0A3D0S6C7-F1
#
_cell.length_a   1.000
_cell.length_b   1.000
_cell.length_c   1.000
_cell.angle_alpha   90.00
_cell.angle_beta   90.00
_cell.angle_gamma   90.00
#
_symmetry.space_group_name_H-M   'P 1'
#
loop_
_entity.id
_entity.type
_entity.pdbx_description
1 polymer ?
#
loop_
_entity_poly.entity_id
_entity_poly.type
_entity_poly.pdbx_seq_one_letter_code
_entity_poly.pdbx_strand_id
1 'polypeptide(L)'
;MGSAPAVTPTLQGLVAGDGVGDLGPLTCTADVQRTTPVGAYADKTNCSGVSDPNYRVTYTAGDVTVTPAPVVVTAGPTSSIWGTTPGLPSPSYSGFRNGQTASVLTQRPDCSVGVTAMTNAGSHVGATSCRGAAAANYAFTYATGTATVTKAALVVTPVAVRARRGDKLRFSARLSHATTGDLLAGVRVTFEAKVGGVEVRCRAVSTMGDGMARCTSNKRVPTSGRLPAAYSLTIAATGNTQEATARGS
;
A
#
# COMPACT_ATOMS: atom_id res chain seq x y z
N MET A 1 7.64 -23.31 21.83
CA MET A 1 6.40 -23.99 22.30
C MET A 1 6.02 -23.35 23.62
N GLY A 2 4.76 -22.95 23.84
CA GLY A 2 4.34 -22.38 25.12
C GLY A 2 4.14 -23.49 26.14
N SER A 3 4.72 -23.36 27.32
CA SER A 3 4.48 -24.24 28.48
C SER A 3 3.02 -24.17 28.89
N ALA A 4 2.53 -25.21 29.59
CA ALA A 4 1.24 -25.14 30.27
C ALA A 4 1.20 -23.90 31.19
N PRO A 5 0.04 -23.23 31.36
CA PRO A 5 -0.06 -22.09 32.26
C PRO A 5 0.37 -22.50 33.67
N ALA A 6 1.24 -21.72 34.29
CA ALA A 6 1.56 -21.92 35.70
C ALA A 6 0.32 -21.54 36.52
N VAL A 7 -0.16 -22.46 37.36
CA VAL A 7 -1.26 -22.20 38.30
C VAL A 7 -0.65 -21.81 39.64
N THR A 8 -0.87 -20.56 40.05
CA THR A 8 -0.47 -20.07 41.37
C THR A 8 -1.67 -20.17 42.32
N PRO A 9 -1.60 -21.00 43.37
CA PRO A 9 -2.69 -21.12 44.33
C PRO A 9 -2.80 -19.88 45.21
N THR A 10 -4.03 -19.50 45.55
CA THR A 10 -4.30 -18.56 46.65
C THR A 10 -4.66 -19.35 47.90
N LEU A 11 -3.92 -19.15 48.98
CA LEU A 11 -4.17 -19.80 50.27
C LEU A 11 -4.91 -18.82 51.20
N GLN A 12 -5.86 -19.34 51.98
CA GLN A 12 -6.60 -18.59 52.99
C GLN A 12 -6.69 -19.40 54.28
N GLY A 13 -6.73 -18.71 55.42
CA GLY A 13 -6.85 -19.35 56.74
C GLY A 13 -5.52 -19.80 57.36
N LEU A 14 -4.38 -19.42 56.78
CA LEU A 14 -3.08 -19.60 57.43
C LEU A 14 -2.95 -18.67 58.63
N VAL A 15 -2.37 -19.18 59.71
CA VAL A 15 -2.16 -18.46 60.97
C VAL A 15 -0.67 -18.47 61.32
N ALA A 16 -0.30 -17.83 62.44
CA ALA A 16 1.08 -17.82 62.96
C ALA A 16 2.20 -17.32 62.01
N GLY A 17 1.85 -16.70 60.88
CA GLY A 17 2.80 -16.26 59.86
C GLY A 17 3.18 -17.36 58.85
N ASP A 18 2.49 -18.50 58.86
CA ASP A 18 2.72 -19.62 57.96
C ASP A 18 2.46 -19.24 56.48
N GLY A 19 3.22 -19.86 55.57
CA GLY A 19 3.12 -19.71 54.12
C GLY A 19 3.05 -21.05 53.37
N VAL A 20 3.03 -21.00 52.03
CA VAL A 20 2.90 -22.21 51.18
C VAL A 20 4.03 -23.22 51.38
N GLY A 21 5.20 -22.78 51.81
CA GLY A 21 6.35 -23.64 52.08
C GLY A 21 6.18 -24.52 53.31
N ASP A 22 5.26 -24.16 54.22
CA ASP A 22 5.07 -24.85 55.50
C ASP A 22 4.07 -26.01 55.40
N LEU A 23 3.25 -26.05 54.34
CA LEU A 23 2.15 -27.01 54.14
C LEU A 23 2.58 -28.36 53.51
N GLY A 24 3.87 -28.59 53.32
CA GLY A 24 4.36 -29.74 52.54
C GLY A 24 4.08 -29.59 51.03
N PRO A 25 4.11 -30.70 50.26
CA PRO A 25 4.08 -30.62 48.79
C PRO A 25 2.71 -30.19 48.26
N LEU A 26 2.62 -28.99 47.68
CA LEU A 26 1.45 -28.51 46.97
C LEU A 26 1.69 -28.52 45.46
N THR A 27 0.86 -29.24 44.71
CA THR A 27 0.91 -29.27 43.24
C THR A 27 -0.41 -28.75 42.68
N CYS A 28 -0.32 -27.82 41.74
CA CYS A 28 -1.49 -27.28 41.03
C CYS A 28 -1.33 -27.49 39.52
N THR A 29 -2.44 -27.83 38.85
CA THR A 29 -2.49 -28.09 37.41
C THR A 29 -3.66 -27.35 36.78
N ALA A 30 -3.53 -27.08 35.48
CA ALA A 30 -4.62 -26.60 34.64
C ALA A 30 -4.99 -27.69 33.62
N ASP A 31 -6.27 -28.05 33.56
CA ASP A 31 -6.85 -28.96 32.58
C ASP A 31 -7.31 -28.19 31.34
N VAL A 32 -6.33 -27.60 30.63
CA VAL A 32 -6.51 -26.98 29.32
C VAL A 32 -5.36 -27.37 28.40
N GLN A 33 -5.65 -27.43 27.10
CA GLN A 33 -4.70 -27.82 26.06
C GLN A 33 -4.31 -26.60 25.22
N ARG A 34 -3.19 -26.70 24.50
CA ARG A 34 -2.76 -25.65 23.54
C ARG A 34 -3.77 -25.35 22.43
N THR A 35 -4.71 -26.26 22.20
CA THR A 35 -5.78 -26.19 21.19
C THR A 35 -7.14 -25.87 21.80
N THR A 36 -7.23 -25.68 23.13
CA THR A 36 -8.47 -25.22 23.77
C THR A 36 -8.88 -23.89 23.11
N PRO A 37 -10.13 -23.78 22.61
CA PRO A 37 -10.62 -22.55 22.02
C PRO A 37 -10.64 -21.37 23.00
N VAL A 38 -10.83 -20.17 22.45
CA VAL A 38 -11.12 -18.98 23.27
C VAL A 38 -12.42 -19.18 24.03
N GLY A 39 -12.42 -18.82 25.31
CA GLY A 39 -13.59 -18.96 26.18
C GLY A 39 -13.24 -18.91 27.66
N ALA A 40 -14.27 -19.01 28.49
CA ALA A 40 -14.16 -19.19 29.94
C ALA A 40 -14.54 -20.63 30.29
N TYR A 41 -13.73 -21.26 31.14
CA TYR A 41 -13.87 -22.67 31.50
C TYR A 41 -13.85 -22.80 33.03
N ALA A 42 -14.99 -23.18 33.59
CA ALA A 42 -15.13 -23.39 35.02
C ALA A 42 -14.38 -24.64 35.48
N ASP A 43 -13.88 -24.61 36.71
CA ASP A 43 -13.30 -25.77 37.42
C ASP A 43 -12.12 -26.46 36.67
N LYS A 44 -11.37 -25.67 35.88
CA LYS A 44 -10.24 -26.16 35.06
C LYS A 44 -8.87 -26.00 35.69
N THR A 45 -8.78 -25.51 36.92
CA THR A 45 -7.57 -25.59 37.72
C THR A 45 -7.84 -26.38 38.98
N ASN A 46 -6.89 -27.24 39.35
CA ASN A 46 -7.00 -28.10 40.52
C ASN A 46 -5.67 -28.12 41.26
N CYS A 47 -5.74 -28.22 42.59
CA CYS A 47 -4.57 -28.38 43.44
C CYS A 47 -4.74 -29.61 44.32
N SER A 48 -3.62 -30.23 44.71
CA SER A 48 -3.60 -31.38 45.62
C SER A 48 -2.22 -31.57 46.26
N GLY A 49 -2.15 -32.48 47.23
CA GLY A 49 -0.89 -32.99 47.78
C GLY A 49 -0.50 -32.47 49.17
N VAL A 50 -1.10 -31.38 49.64
CA VAL A 50 -0.84 -30.86 51.00
C VAL A 50 -1.22 -31.91 52.02
N SER A 51 -0.25 -32.22 52.88
CA SER A 51 -0.36 -33.12 54.01
C SER A 51 0.32 -32.44 55.19
N ASP A 52 -0.47 -31.76 56.00
CA ASP A 52 0.01 -30.98 57.15
C ASP A 52 -0.72 -31.42 58.43
N PRO A 53 -0.02 -31.58 59.57
CA PRO A 53 -0.64 -32.03 60.83
C PRO A 53 -1.53 -30.98 61.51
N ASN A 54 -1.35 -29.69 61.20
CA ASN A 54 -2.02 -28.58 61.84
C ASN A 54 -3.22 -28.05 61.03
N TYR A 55 -3.21 -28.24 59.71
CA TYR A 55 -4.23 -27.73 58.81
C TYR A 55 -5.10 -28.82 58.19
N ARG A 56 -6.43 -28.68 58.34
CA ARG A 56 -7.40 -29.42 57.51
C ARG A 56 -7.61 -28.69 56.19
N VAL A 57 -7.02 -29.20 55.11
CA VAL A 57 -7.06 -28.53 53.80
C VAL A 57 -8.29 -28.94 52.99
N THR A 58 -8.93 -27.95 52.36
CA THR A 58 -9.97 -28.12 51.36
C THR A 58 -9.50 -27.50 50.06
N TYR A 59 -9.63 -28.24 48.96
CA TYR A 59 -9.28 -27.76 47.62
C TYR A 59 -10.55 -27.29 46.91
N THR A 60 -10.48 -26.10 46.35
CA THR A 60 -11.54 -25.57 45.48
C THR A 60 -10.97 -25.47 44.08
N ALA A 61 -11.70 -25.99 43.10
CA ALA A 61 -11.31 -25.84 41.71
C ALA A 61 -11.45 -24.36 41.30
N GLY A 62 -10.56 -23.90 40.42
CA GLY A 62 -10.59 -22.54 39.89
C GLY A 62 -10.81 -22.53 38.39
N ASP A 63 -11.20 -21.36 37.87
CA ASP A 63 -11.53 -21.20 36.46
C ASP A 63 -10.30 -20.91 35.59
N VAL A 64 -10.41 -21.21 34.29
CA VAL A 64 -9.43 -20.82 33.27
C VAL A 64 -10.12 -19.96 32.21
N THR A 65 -9.51 -18.82 31.88
CA THR A 65 -9.91 -18.00 30.72
C THR A 65 -8.87 -18.12 29.62
N VAL A 66 -9.30 -18.49 28.42
CA VAL A 66 -8.48 -18.51 27.21
C VAL A 66 -8.83 -17.29 26.38
N THR A 67 -7.86 -16.40 26.19
CA THR A 67 -8.03 -15.16 25.42
C THR A 67 -7.58 -15.33 23.97
N PRO A 68 -8.14 -14.56 23.01
CA PRO A 68 -7.69 -14.59 21.63
C PRO A 68 -6.20 -14.29 21.47
N ALA A 69 -5.54 -15.02 20.56
CA ALA A 69 -4.17 -14.71 20.19
C ALA A 69 -4.13 -13.51 19.23
N PRO A 70 -3.13 -12.63 19.31
CA PRO A 70 -3.01 -11.50 18.39
C PRO A 70 -2.52 -11.98 17.01
N VAL A 71 -3.17 -11.46 15.95
CA VAL A 71 -2.70 -11.55 14.56
C VAL A 71 -2.60 -10.15 13.98
N VAL A 72 -1.49 -9.88 13.30
CA VAL A 72 -1.31 -8.64 12.53
C VAL A 72 -1.62 -8.94 11.07
N VAL A 73 -2.52 -8.16 10.48
CA VAL A 73 -2.81 -8.15 9.05
C VAL A 73 -2.10 -6.96 8.42
N THR A 74 -1.18 -7.22 7.51
CA THR A 74 -0.44 -6.17 6.80
C THR A 74 -0.95 -6.07 5.38
N ALA A 75 -1.46 -4.89 5.00
CA ALA A 75 -1.82 -4.61 3.61
C ALA A 75 -0.56 -4.57 2.74
N GLY A 76 -0.52 -5.40 1.70
CA GLY A 76 0.61 -5.44 0.77
C GLY A 76 0.82 -4.13 0.02
N PRO A 77 2.02 -3.94 -0.57
CA PRO A 77 2.26 -2.83 -1.46
C PRO A 77 1.49 -2.98 -2.78
N THR A 78 1.19 -1.87 -3.43
CA THR A 78 0.60 -1.86 -4.78
C THR A 78 1.38 -0.94 -5.71
N SER A 79 1.29 -1.20 -7.00
CA SER A 79 1.83 -0.34 -8.05
C SER A 79 0.80 -0.11 -9.14
N SER A 80 0.73 1.11 -9.65
CA SER A 80 -0.12 1.48 -10.79
C SER A 80 0.59 2.50 -11.66
N ILE A 81 0.17 2.61 -12.92
CA ILE A 81 0.64 3.66 -13.82
C ILE A 81 -0.37 4.81 -13.71
N TRP A 82 0.10 6.06 -13.72
CA TRP A 82 -0.80 7.21 -13.77
C TRP A 82 -1.83 7.08 -14.91
N GLY A 83 -3.09 7.42 -14.65
CA GLY A 83 -4.20 7.23 -15.58
C GLY A 83 -4.82 5.83 -15.57
N THR A 84 -4.28 4.88 -14.80
CA THR A 84 -4.83 3.51 -14.67
C THR A 84 -5.42 3.27 -13.29
N THR A 85 -6.47 2.44 -13.22
CA THR A 85 -7.07 2.05 -11.94
C THR A 85 -6.08 1.23 -11.12
N PRO A 86 -5.76 1.64 -9.87
CA PRO A 86 -4.87 0.89 -9.00
C PRO A 86 -5.49 -0.45 -8.58
N GLY A 87 -4.65 -1.50 -8.52
CA GLY A 87 -5.06 -2.80 -7.99
C GLY A 87 -5.22 -2.79 -6.47
N LEU A 88 -6.01 -3.74 -5.93
CA LEU A 88 -6.14 -3.93 -4.49
C LEU A 88 -4.88 -4.59 -3.90
N PRO A 89 -4.52 -4.26 -2.65
CA PRO A 89 -3.38 -4.87 -1.99
C PRO A 89 -3.72 -6.30 -1.55
N SER A 90 -2.74 -7.21 -1.67
CA SER A 90 -2.84 -8.55 -1.07
C SER A 90 -2.47 -8.49 0.42
N PRO A 91 -3.33 -8.96 1.34
CA PRO A 91 -3.01 -9.00 2.77
C PRO A 91 -2.00 -10.12 3.08
N SER A 92 -1.13 -9.86 4.06
CA SER A 92 -0.27 -10.85 4.69
C SER A 92 -0.55 -10.91 6.19
N TYR A 93 -0.22 -12.03 6.83
CA TYR A 93 -0.60 -12.30 8.22
C TYR A 93 0.61 -12.77 9.03
N SER A 94 0.70 -12.33 10.27
CA SER A 94 1.66 -12.84 11.24
C SER A 94 1.00 -13.02 12.61
N GLY A 95 1.46 -14.01 13.38
CA GLY A 95 0.95 -14.26 14.74
C GLY A 95 0.02 -15.47 14.91
N PHE A 96 -0.34 -16.16 13.82
CA PHE A 96 -1.05 -17.45 13.92
C PHE A 96 -0.26 -18.44 14.77
N ARG A 97 -0.97 -19.24 15.56
CA ARG A 97 -0.42 -20.22 16.50
C ARG A 97 -0.68 -21.64 16.01
N ASN A 98 0.03 -22.61 16.59
CA ASN A 98 -0.21 -24.04 16.38
C ASN A 98 -0.16 -24.48 14.90
N GLY A 99 0.67 -23.83 14.07
CA GLY A 99 0.78 -24.14 12.64
C GLY A 99 -0.42 -23.70 11.80
N GLN A 100 -1.35 -22.95 12.38
CA GLN A 100 -2.51 -22.41 11.67
C GLN A 100 -2.08 -21.30 10.70
N THR A 101 -2.92 -21.07 9.69
CA THR A 101 -2.71 -20.07 8.65
C THR A 101 -4.02 -19.31 8.40
N ALA A 102 -4.05 -18.44 7.38
CA ALA A 102 -5.26 -17.72 6.98
C ALA A 102 -6.45 -18.63 6.57
N SER A 103 -6.26 -19.95 6.49
CA SER A 103 -7.35 -20.91 6.30
C SER A 103 -8.35 -20.96 7.46
N VAL A 104 -7.99 -20.50 8.66
CA VAL A 104 -8.90 -20.50 9.83
C VAL A 104 -9.79 -19.26 9.91
N LEU A 105 -9.65 -18.33 8.97
CA LEU A 105 -10.48 -17.12 8.92
C LEU A 105 -11.91 -17.50 8.56
N THR A 106 -12.86 -17.09 9.39
CA THR A 106 -14.29 -17.14 9.07
C THR A 106 -14.70 -15.96 8.18
N GLN A 107 -13.95 -14.86 8.24
CA GLN A 107 -14.08 -13.72 7.34
C GLN A 107 -12.70 -13.24 6.91
N ARG A 108 -12.49 -13.15 5.59
CA ARG A 108 -11.30 -12.53 5.00
C ARG A 108 -11.36 -11.01 5.18
N PRO A 109 -10.21 -10.33 5.35
CA PRO A 109 -10.20 -8.88 5.42
C PRO A 109 -10.66 -8.26 4.10
N ASP A 110 -11.36 -7.13 4.22
CA ASP A 110 -11.64 -6.19 3.14
C ASP A 110 -10.47 -5.23 3.03
N CYS A 111 -9.90 -5.10 1.83
CA CYS A 111 -8.69 -4.32 1.58
C CYS A 111 -8.96 -3.22 0.56
N SER A 112 -8.31 -2.07 0.73
CA SER A 112 -8.50 -0.89 -0.09
C SER A 112 -7.18 -0.19 -0.41
N VAL A 113 -7.20 0.62 -1.46
CA VAL A 113 -6.10 1.49 -1.88
C VAL A 113 -6.61 2.93 -2.01
N GLY A 114 -5.94 3.86 -1.35
CA GLY A 114 -6.30 5.28 -1.27
C GLY A 114 -5.76 6.14 -2.41
N VAL A 115 -5.09 5.53 -3.39
CA VAL A 115 -4.72 6.21 -4.64
C VAL A 115 -5.73 5.89 -5.73
N THR A 116 -5.85 6.79 -6.70
CA THR A 116 -6.76 6.68 -7.85
C THR A 116 -5.98 6.80 -9.15
N ALA A 117 -6.65 6.59 -10.29
CA ALA A 117 -6.06 6.83 -11.61
C ALA A 117 -5.53 8.27 -11.79
N MET A 118 -6.08 9.24 -11.05
CA MET A 118 -5.68 10.64 -11.13
C MET A 118 -4.67 11.07 -10.06
N THR A 119 -4.31 10.17 -9.13
CA THR A 119 -3.29 10.46 -8.13
C THR A 119 -1.94 10.66 -8.80
N ASN A 120 -1.22 11.74 -8.45
CA ASN A 120 0.08 12.04 -9.04
C ASN A 120 1.10 10.90 -8.82
N ALA A 121 2.00 10.75 -9.78
CA ALA A 121 3.12 9.81 -9.67
C ALA A 121 3.94 10.09 -8.40
N GLY A 122 4.34 9.01 -7.71
CA GLY A 122 5.04 9.08 -6.43
C GLY A 122 4.78 7.85 -5.55
N SER A 123 5.43 7.85 -4.39
CA SER A 123 5.23 6.86 -3.33
C SER A 123 4.26 7.42 -2.29
N HIS A 124 3.19 6.67 -2.02
CA HIS A 124 2.11 7.05 -1.10
C HIS A 124 2.08 6.06 0.06
N VAL A 125 2.84 6.37 1.11
CA VAL A 125 2.94 5.55 2.34
C VAL A 125 1.62 5.61 3.10
N GLY A 126 1.15 4.47 3.59
CA GLY A 126 -0.13 4.35 4.30
C GLY A 126 -1.34 4.26 3.38
N ALA A 127 -1.15 4.31 2.05
CA ALA A 127 -2.25 4.33 1.09
C ALA A 127 -2.90 2.96 0.88
N THR A 128 -2.30 1.85 1.29
CA THR A 128 -2.97 0.54 1.28
C THR A 128 -3.40 0.15 2.69
N SER A 129 -4.63 -0.33 2.85
CA SER A 129 -5.18 -0.71 4.14
C SER A 129 -6.08 -1.94 4.03
N CYS A 130 -6.25 -2.65 5.14
CA CYS A 130 -7.16 -3.78 5.26
C CYS A 130 -7.92 -3.67 6.59
N ARG A 131 -9.12 -4.28 6.68
CA ARG A 131 -9.93 -4.33 7.90
C ARG A 131 -10.88 -5.53 7.90
N GLY A 132 -11.46 -5.84 9.06
CA GLY A 132 -12.60 -6.75 9.17
C GLY A 132 -12.31 -8.24 9.00
N ALA A 133 -11.05 -8.69 9.17
CA ALA A 133 -10.77 -10.11 9.33
C ALA A 133 -11.40 -10.64 10.63
N ALA A 134 -11.91 -11.88 10.59
CA ALA A 134 -12.47 -12.54 11.77
C ALA A 134 -12.07 -14.02 11.84
N ALA A 135 -11.82 -14.49 13.06
CA ALA A 135 -11.63 -15.89 13.42
C ALA A 135 -11.85 -16.02 14.95
N ALA A 136 -12.54 -17.07 15.38
CA ALA A 136 -12.98 -17.20 16.78
C ALA A 136 -11.84 -17.13 17.82
N ASN A 137 -10.64 -17.61 17.46
CA ASN A 137 -9.52 -17.71 18.39
C ASN A 137 -8.48 -16.59 18.26
N TYR A 138 -8.76 -15.56 17.46
CA TYR A 138 -7.79 -14.52 17.14
C TYR A 138 -8.37 -13.10 17.21
N ALA A 139 -7.57 -12.18 17.75
CA ALA A 139 -7.82 -10.75 17.70
C ALA A 139 -6.91 -10.11 16.64
N PHE A 140 -7.48 -9.28 15.78
CA PHE A 140 -6.77 -8.72 14.63
C PHE A 140 -6.40 -7.26 14.82
N THR A 141 -5.16 -6.93 14.44
CA THR A 141 -4.67 -5.57 14.27
C THR A 141 -4.19 -5.37 12.83
N TYR A 142 -4.10 -4.13 12.37
CA TYR A 142 -3.88 -3.82 10.95
C TYR A 142 -2.69 -2.88 10.78
N ALA A 143 -1.81 -3.23 9.85
CA ALA A 143 -0.72 -2.39 9.39
C ALA A 143 -0.98 -1.97 7.94
N THR A 144 -0.80 -0.68 7.66
CA THR A 144 -0.92 -0.13 6.31
C THR A 144 0.33 -0.41 5.49
N GLY A 145 0.18 -0.47 4.17
CA GLY A 145 1.29 -0.54 3.22
C GLY A 145 1.40 0.71 2.36
N THR A 146 2.16 0.61 1.27
CA THR A 146 2.47 1.72 0.36
C THR A 146 1.89 1.47 -1.02
N ALA A 147 1.28 2.49 -1.62
CA ALA A 147 0.94 2.47 -3.04
C ALA A 147 1.93 3.32 -3.84
N THR A 148 2.44 2.80 -4.95
CA THR A 148 3.33 3.52 -5.86
C THR A 148 2.62 3.82 -7.16
N VAL A 149 2.57 5.08 -7.55
CA VAL A 149 2.09 5.50 -8.87
C VAL A 149 3.31 5.84 -9.74
N THR A 150 3.53 5.08 -10.80
CA THR A 150 4.60 5.35 -11.77
C THR A 150 4.12 6.31 -12.84
N LYS A 151 5.04 7.04 -13.46
CA LYS A 151 4.71 7.94 -14.56
C LYS A 151 4.19 7.13 -15.76
N ALA A 152 3.07 7.57 -16.33
CA ALA A 152 2.62 7.12 -17.64
C ALA A 152 3.62 7.51 -18.72
N ALA A 153 3.91 6.64 -19.69
CA ALA A 153 4.78 6.98 -20.80
C ALA A 153 4.03 7.82 -21.85
N LEU A 154 4.63 8.95 -22.24
CA LEU A 154 4.07 9.88 -23.23
C LEU A 154 4.85 9.77 -24.54
N VAL A 155 4.15 9.53 -25.65
CA VAL A 155 4.73 9.62 -27.00
C VAL A 155 4.36 10.96 -27.61
N VAL A 156 5.38 11.60 -28.19
CA VAL A 156 5.28 12.87 -28.88
C VAL A 156 5.71 12.66 -30.33
N THR A 157 4.76 12.73 -31.25
CA THR A 157 5.05 12.62 -32.68
C THR A 157 4.94 13.98 -33.32
N PRO A 158 6.05 14.62 -33.73
CA PRO A 158 5.98 15.86 -34.47
C PRO A 158 5.30 15.61 -35.82
N VAL A 159 4.44 16.54 -36.22
CA VAL A 159 3.78 16.49 -37.53
C VAL A 159 4.55 17.41 -38.47
N ALA A 160 5.06 16.84 -39.56
CA ALA A 160 5.76 17.61 -40.60
C ALA A 160 4.83 18.67 -41.19
N VAL A 161 5.29 19.91 -41.22
CA VAL A 161 4.58 21.04 -41.82
C VAL A 161 5.46 21.62 -42.92
N ARG A 162 4.91 21.78 -44.13
CA ARG A 162 5.57 22.55 -45.19
C ARG A 162 5.40 24.03 -44.89
N ALA A 163 6.49 24.78 -44.93
CA ALA A 163 6.48 26.23 -44.80
C ALA A 163 7.34 26.86 -45.91
N ARG A 164 6.89 27.97 -46.47
CA ARG A 164 7.65 28.79 -47.40
C ARG A 164 8.42 29.86 -46.64
N ARG A 165 9.45 30.40 -47.28
CA ARG A 165 10.18 31.57 -46.77
C ARG A 165 9.20 32.72 -46.51
N GLY A 166 9.30 33.33 -45.33
CA GLY A 166 8.37 34.38 -44.90
C GLY A 166 7.09 33.89 -44.22
N ASP A 167 6.76 32.60 -44.24
CA ASP A 167 5.59 32.07 -43.51
C ASP A 167 5.80 32.15 -42.00
N LYS A 168 4.69 32.29 -41.24
CA LYS A 168 4.75 32.11 -39.79
C LYS A 168 5.16 30.66 -39.47
N LEU A 169 6.02 30.49 -38.47
CA LEU A 169 6.41 29.17 -38.00
C LEU A 169 5.21 28.49 -37.32
N ARG A 170 4.85 27.31 -37.82
CA ARG A 170 3.77 26.48 -37.28
C ARG A 170 4.37 25.22 -36.70
N PHE A 171 3.95 24.90 -35.48
CA PHE A 171 4.36 23.69 -34.77
C PHE A 171 3.13 22.84 -34.49
N SER A 172 3.28 21.55 -34.70
CA SER A 172 2.24 20.58 -34.39
C SER A 172 2.86 19.28 -33.92
N ALA A 173 2.30 18.70 -32.87
CA ALA A 173 2.63 17.36 -32.42
C ALA A 173 1.36 16.62 -32.01
N ARG A 174 1.34 15.32 -32.30
CA ARG A 174 0.34 14.39 -31.79
C ARG A 174 0.84 13.78 -30.50
N LEU A 175 -0.03 13.76 -29.49
CA LEU A 175 0.25 13.20 -28.18
C LEU A 175 -0.56 11.93 -27.99
N SER A 176 0.13 10.86 -27.61
CA SER A 176 -0.52 9.59 -27.29
C SER A 176 0.10 8.94 -26.07
N HIS A 177 -0.69 8.14 -25.37
CA HIS A 177 -0.20 7.25 -24.34
C HIS A 177 0.68 6.17 -25.01
N ALA A 178 1.90 5.94 -24.51
CA ALA A 178 2.83 5.03 -25.17
C ALA A 178 2.35 3.58 -25.19
N THR A 179 1.62 3.17 -24.14
CA THR A 179 1.19 1.78 -23.96
C THR A 179 -0.08 1.46 -24.73
N THR A 180 -1.05 2.36 -24.73
CA THR A 180 -2.37 2.10 -25.35
C THR A 180 -2.51 2.74 -26.73
N GLY A 181 -1.66 3.71 -27.08
CA GLY A 181 -1.79 4.50 -28.30
C GLY A 181 -2.90 5.55 -28.23
N ASP A 182 -3.64 5.62 -27.12
CA ASP A 182 -4.76 6.54 -26.95
C ASP A 182 -4.31 7.99 -27.04
N LEU A 183 -5.11 8.80 -27.72
CA LEU A 183 -4.83 10.21 -27.94
C LEU A 183 -5.12 11.02 -26.69
N LEU A 184 -4.18 11.88 -26.31
CA LEU A 184 -4.26 12.64 -25.08
C LEU A 184 -4.81 14.04 -25.34
N ALA A 185 -5.85 14.42 -24.61
CA ALA A 185 -6.44 15.76 -24.64
C ALA A 185 -6.10 16.56 -23.38
N GLY A 186 -6.10 17.89 -23.46
CA GLY A 186 -5.88 18.75 -22.30
C GLY A 186 -4.41 18.83 -21.83
N VAL A 187 -3.48 18.18 -22.54
CA VAL A 187 -2.06 18.19 -22.20
C VAL A 187 -1.45 19.50 -22.66
N ARG A 188 -0.90 20.27 -21.73
CA ARG A 188 -0.14 21.49 -22.06
C ARG A 188 1.21 21.10 -22.66
N VAL A 189 1.57 21.75 -23.75
CA VAL A 189 2.81 21.53 -24.49
C VAL A 189 3.49 22.88 -24.67
N THR A 190 4.81 22.87 -24.53
CA THR A 190 5.67 23.96 -25.00
C THR A 190 6.48 23.42 -26.18
N PHE A 191 6.49 24.15 -27.29
CA PHE A 191 7.37 23.94 -28.42
C PHE A 191 8.53 24.91 -28.31
N GLU A 192 9.75 24.40 -28.37
CA GLU A 192 10.98 25.20 -28.37
C GLU A 192 11.78 24.85 -29.63
N ALA A 193 12.25 25.86 -30.35
CA ALA A 193 12.99 25.70 -31.59
C ALA A 193 13.99 26.84 -31.77
N LYS A 194 15.11 26.58 -32.45
CA LYS A 194 16.08 27.61 -32.82
C LYS A 194 16.09 27.79 -34.33
N VAL A 195 15.72 28.98 -34.81
CA VAL A 195 15.59 29.29 -36.24
C VAL A 195 16.46 30.46 -36.63
N GLY A 196 17.49 30.21 -37.45
CA GLY A 196 18.44 31.25 -37.87
C GLY A 196 19.17 31.92 -36.69
N GLY A 197 19.44 31.17 -35.62
CA GLY A 197 20.05 31.69 -34.38
C GLY A 197 19.06 32.27 -33.37
N VAL A 198 17.79 32.46 -33.73
CA VAL A 198 16.75 33.01 -32.86
C VAL A 198 15.96 31.89 -32.19
N GLU A 199 15.79 31.98 -30.87
CA GLU A 199 14.93 31.06 -30.12
C GLU A 199 13.45 31.40 -30.32
N VAL A 200 12.65 30.35 -30.50
CA VAL A 200 11.22 30.41 -30.73
C VAL A 200 10.54 29.50 -29.72
N ARG A 201 9.63 30.08 -28.95
CA ARG A 201 8.80 29.36 -27.98
C ARG A 201 7.32 29.52 -28.32
N CYS A 202 6.58 28.41 -28.30
CA CYS A 202 5.16 28.39 -28.64
C CYS A 202 4.43 27.44 -27.67
N ARG A 203 3.32 27.84 -27.07
CA ARG A 203 2.56 26.97 -26.14
C ARG A 203 1.24 26.55 -26.77
N ALA A 204 0.84 25.30 -26.56
CA ALA A 204 -0.46 24.79 -26.97
C ALA A 204 -1.01 23.81 -25.93
N VAL A 205 -2.29 23.48 -26.07
CA VAL A 205 -2.94 22.40 -25.35
C VAL A 205 -3.46 21.41 -26.39
N SER A 206 -3.30 20.10 -26.15
CA SER A 206 -3.84 19.11 -27.08
C SER A 206 -5.36 19.12 -27.11
N THR A 207 -5.93 19.07 -28.32
CA THR A 207 -7.37 19.11 -28.55
C THR A 207 -8.04 17.76 -28.30
N MET A 208 -9.30 17.80 -27.84
CA MET A 208 -10.13 16.59 -27.69
C MET A 208 -10.39 15.95 -29.07
N GLY A 209 -10.19 14.64 -29.19
CA GLY A 209 -10.50 13.85 -30.39
C GLY A 209 -9.30 13.48 -31.28
N ASP A 210 -8.32 14.38 -31.47
CA ASP A 210 -7.15 14.11 -32.34
C ASP A 210 -5.81 14.08 -31.60
N GLY A 211 -5.79 14.46 -30.31
CA GLY A 211 -4.57 14.49 -29.49
C GLY A 211 -3.53 15.50 -29.96
N MET A 212 -3.92 16.45 -30.82
CA MET A 212 -2.98 17.35 -31.48
C MET A 212 -2.81 18.63 -30.69
N ALA A 213 -1.57 18.95 -30.36
CA ALA A 213 -1.17 20.27 -29.89
C ALA A 213 -0.67 21.07 -31.09
N ARG A 214 -1.29 22.24 -31.37
CA ARG A 214 -0.94 23.10 -32.51
C ARG A 214 -0.66 24.51 -32.03
N CYS A 215 0.44 25.10 -32.51
CA CYS A 215 0.81 26.48 -32.17
C CYS A 215 1.39 27.20 -33.38
N THR A 216 1.05 28.48 -33.55
CA THR A 216 1.67 29.36 -34.54
C THR A 216 2.48 30.43 -33.82
N SER A 217 3.77 30.50 -34.11
CA SER A 217 4.64 31.52 -33.54
C SER A 217 4.46 32.86 -34.26
N ASN A 218 4.78 33.95 -33.56
CA ASN A 218 4.89 35.28 -34.15
C ASN A 218 6.16 35.44 -35.02
N LYS A 219 7.09 34.47 -34.96
CA LYS A 219 8.30 34.44 -35.80
C LYS A 219 8.02 33.78 -37.14
N ARG A 220 8.78 34.16 -38.16
CA ARG A 220 8.65 33.69 -39.55
C ARG A 220 9.87 32.91 -40.00
N VAL A 221 9.69 32.04 -40.99
CA VAL A 221 10.76 31.34 -41.69
C VAL A 221 11.70 32.37 -42.34
N PRO A 222 13.02 32.30 -42.12
CA PRO A 222 13.97 33.25 -42.70
C PRO A 222 13.85 33.34 -44.23
N THR A 223 13.76 34.57 -44.74
CA THR A 223 13.68 34.85 -46.17
C THR A 223 15.03 34.74 -46.88
N SER A 224 16.13 34.73 -46.13
CA SER A 224 17.50 34.50 -46.60
C SER A 224 18.25 33.53 -45.65
N GLY A 225 19.34 32.92 -46.12
CA GLY A 225 20.15 31.98 -45.34
C GLY A 225 19.66 30.53 -45.32
N ARG A 226 20.44 29.65 -44.67
CA ARG A 226 20.20 28.20 -44.52
C ARG A 226 19.13 27.95 -43.46
N LEU A 227 18.12 27.13 -43.78
CA LEU A 227 17.11 26.72 -42.80
C LEU A 227 17.77 25.85 -41.72
N PRO A 228 17.38 25.99 -40.45
CA PRO A 228 17.87 25.09 -39.39
C PRO A 228 17.41 23.66 -39.68
N ALA A 229 18.34 22.70 -39.61
CA ALA A 229 18.10 21.30 -39.99
C ALA A 229 17.40 20.45 -38.91
N ALA A 230 17.17 21.00 -37.71
CA ALA A 230 16.49 20.29 -36.63
C ALA A 230 15.89 21.27 -35.62
N TYR A 231 14.65 21.03 -35.22
CA TYR A 231 14.09 21.57 -33.98
C TYR A 231 14.22 20.51 -32.88
N SER A 232 14.57 20.92 -31.66
CA SER A 232 14.50 20.08 -30.46
C SER A 232 13.22 20.42 -29.70
N LEU A 233 12.17 19.65 -29.91
CA LEU A 233 10.91 19.86 -29.21
C LEU A 233 11.04 19.36 -27.76
N THR A 234 10.90 20.21 -26.74
CA THR A 234 10.82 19.79 -25.33
C THR A 234 9.40 19.98 -24.81
N ILE A 235 8.65 18.88 -24.65
CA ILE A 235 7.25 18.95 -24.19
C ILE A 235 7.18 18.88 -22.66
N ALA A 236 6.86 20.00 -22.00
CA ALA A 236 6.50 19.97 -20.57
C ALA A 236 4.98 19.83 -20.39
N ALA A 237 4.50 18.61 -20.14
CA ALA A 237 3.15 18.35 -19.67
C ALA A 237 3.03 18.74 -18.18
N THR A 238 2.19 19.73 -17.86
CA THR A 238 1.88 20.06 -16.46
C THR A 238 1.14 18.90 -15.83
N GLY A 239 1.81 18.23 -14.90
CA GLY A 239 1.34 17.03 -14.19
C GLY A 239 2.51 16.16 -13.76
N ASN A 240 3.53 16.00 -14.61
CA ASN A 240 4.79 15.34 -14.33
C ASN A 240 5.72 15.54 -15.54
N THR A 241 6.77 16.35 -15.39
CA THR A 241 7.75 16.65 -16.45
C THR A 241 8.27 15.35 -17.06
N GLN A 242 7.99 15.18 -18.36
CA GLN A 242 8.66 14.23 -19.23
C GLN A 242 9.17 14.99 -20.44
N GLU A 243 10.48 15.17 -20.52
CA GLU A 243 11.11 15.79 -21.67
C GLU A 243 11.20 14.75 -22.78
N ALA A 244 10.24 14.76 -23.70
CA ALA A 244 10.38 14.04 -24.96
C ALA A 244 11.05 14.97 -25.96
N THR A 245 12.27 14.63 -26.41
CA THR A 245 12.97 15.35 -27.49
C THR A 245 12.59 14.73 -28.83
N ALA A 246 11.83 15.45 -29.64
CA ALA A 246 11.59 15.06 -31.03
C ALA A 246 12.40 15.95 -31.98
N ARG A 247 13.10 15.32 -32.94
CA ARG A 247 13.77 15.99 -34.06
C ARG A 247 12.90 15.85 -35.30
N GLY A 248 12.53 16.97 -35.92
CA GLY A 248 12.00 16.93 -37.28
C GLY A 248 12.88 17.71 -38.25
N SER A 249 12.85 17.25 -39.50
CA SER A 249 13.51 17.82 -40.68
C SER A 249 12.54 18.62 -41.53
#